data_AF-A0A0F9R932-F1
#
_entry.id   AF-A0A0F9R932-F1
#
_cell.length_a   1.000
_cell.length_b   1.000
_cell.length_c   1.000
_cell.angle_alpha   90.00
_cell.angle_beta   90.00
_cell.angle_gamma   90.00
#
_symmetry.space_group_name_H-M   'P 1'
#
loop_
_entity.id
_entity.type
_entity.pdbx_description
1 polymer ?
#
loop_
_entity_poly.entity_id
_entity_poly.type
_entity_poly.pdbx_seq_one_letter_code
_entity_poly.pdbx_strand_id
1 'polypeptide(L)'
;MLHKIKIMGMDCFYHTRLETSDRTFNSNYYIKAGRMSITKKADEMPGIYRKNYLAVVSGKASPRNAVKAFCIECMGYNRAEVTNCDTIECPLNLYRPYRKAGDSDE
;
A
#
# COMPACT_ATOMS: atom_id res chain seq x y z
N MET A 1 -17.88 -37.62 35.61
CA MET A 1 -17.42 -38.56 34.57
C MET A 1 -17.27 -37.80 33.27
N LEU A 2 -16.04 -37.49 32.85
CA LEU A 2 -15.76 -36.81 31.59
C LEU A 2 -15.06 -37.81 30.68
N HIS A 3 -15.69 -38.12 29.56
CA HIS A 3 -15.18 -39.09 28.59
C HIS A 3 -14.03 -38.45 27.81
N LYS A 4 -12.84 -39.06 27.88
CA LYS A 4 -11.72 -38.76 26.98
C LYS A 4 -12.00 -39.44 25.64
N ILE A 5 -12.41 -38.67 24.63
CA ILE A 5 -12.44 -39.15 23.25
C ILE A 5 -11.00 -39.08 22.72
N LYS A 6 -10.40 -40.25 22.54
CA LYS A 6 -9.08 -40.44 21.92
C LYS A 6 -9.31 -40.62 20.42
N ILE A 7 -9.01 -39.61 19.62
CA ILE A 7 -9.00 -39.75 18.16
C ILE A 7 -7.57 -40.13 17.77
N MET A 8 -7.39 -41.41 17.43
CA MET A 8 -6.16 -41.96 16.87
C MET A 8 -6.20 -41.82 15.34
N GLY A 9 -5.10 -41.32 14.77
CA GLY A 9 -4.64 -41.63 13.40
C GLY A 9 -5.60 -41.34 12.26
N MET A 10 -5.48 -40.17 11.66
CA MET A 10 -5.78 -39.97 10.24
C MET A 10 -4.65 -39.11 9.65
N ASP A 11 -3.75 -39.78 8.94
CA ASP A 11 -2.71 -39.17 8.12
C ASP A 11 -3.39 -38.49 6.92
N CYS A 12 -3.85 -37.26 7.13
CA CYS A 12 -4.27 -36.39 6.06
C CYS A 12 -3.25 -35.25 5.96
N PHE A 13 -2.47 -35.28 4.88
CA PHE A 13 -1.60 -34.21 4.41
C PHE A 13 -2.46 -32.98 4.09
N TYR A 14 -2.87 -32.23 5.11
CA TYR A 14 -3.45 -30.91 4.93
C TYR A 14 -2.30 -29.92 4.84
N HIS A 15 -2.11 -29.36 3.65
CA HIS A 15 -1.65 -27.97 3.54
C HIS A 15 -2.45 -27.18 4.57
N THR A 16 -1.81 -26.74 5.64
CA THR A 16 -2.44 -25.92 6.65
C THR A 16 -2.94 -24.66 5.97
N ARG A 17 -4.27 -24.62 5.80
CA ARG A 17 -5.06 -23.41 5.68
C ARG A 17 -4.46 -22.39 6.65
N LEU A 18 -3.94 -21.30 6.12
CA LEU A 18 -3.58 -20.12 6.91
C LEU A 18 -4.87 -19.58 7.50
N GLU A 19 -5.26 -20.12 8.66
CA GLU A 19 -6.27 -19.53 9.51
C GLU A 19 -5.66 -18.26 10.07
N THR A 20 -5.91 -17.13 9.40
CA THR A 20 -5.69 -15.81 9.96
C THR A 20 -6.79 -15.54 10.99
N SER A 21 -6.78 -16.31 12.07
CA SER A 21 -7.43 -15.93 13.33
C SER A 21 -6.40 -15.15 14.15
N ASP A 22 -6.86 -14.04 14.71
CA ASP A 22 -6.13 -13.11 15.59
C ASP A 22 -5.33 -12.02 14.88
N ARG A 23 -6.05 -10.92 14.67
CA ARG A 23 -5.57 -9.59 14.28
C ARG A 23 -4.55 -9.03 15.28
N THR A 24 -3.31 -9.51 15.21
CA THR A 24 -2.17 -8.65 15.52
C THR A 24 -1.31 -8.57 14.27
N PHE A 25 -1.67 -7.60 13.42
CA PHE A 25 -0.83 -7.10 12.33
C PHE A 25 0.58 -6.90 12.90
N ASN A 26 1.49 -7.83 12.62
CA ASN A 26 2.84 -7.77 13.16
C ASN A 26 3.62 -6.70 12.40
N SER A 27 3.39 -5.46 12.82
CA SER A 27 3.97 -4.23 12.31
C SER A 27 5.50 -4.32 12.20
N ASN A 28 6.16 -5.03 13.11
CA ASN A 28 7.62 -5.12 13.15
C ASN A 28 8.26 -5.91 12.00
N TYR A 29 7.55 -6.85 11.37
CA TYR A 29 8.10 -7.61 10.23
C TYR A 29 8.21 -6.75 8.96
N TYR A 30 7.21 -5.90 8.68
CA TYR A 30 7.26 -4.92 7.59
C TYR A 30 8.27 -3.78 7.85
N ILE A 31 8.59 -3.48 9.11
CA ILE A 31 9.51 -2.41 9.48
C ILE A 31 10.96 -2.73 9.12
N LYS A 32 11.38 -4.01 9.14
CA LYS A 32 12.78 -4.42 8.88
C LYS A 32 13.01 -4.83 7.42
N ALA A 33 12.14 -5.65 6.84
CA ALA A 33 12.21 -6.04 5.44
C ALA A 33 11.78 -4.90 4.49
N GLY A 34 10.75 -4.12 4.88
CA GLY A 34 10.27 -2.98 4.09
C GLY A 34 11.27 -1.82 4.06
N ARG A 35 12.09 -1.62 5.09
CA ARG A 35 13.11 -0.55 5.10
C ARG A 35 14.14 -0.68 3.97
N MET A 36 14.53 -1.90 3.59
CA MET A 36 15.47 -2.12 2.49
C MET A 36 14.83 -1.92 1.10
N SER A 37 13.54 -2.22 0.92
CA SER A 37 12.87 -1.96 -0.36
C SER A 37 12.49 -0.50 -0.54
N ILE A 38 12.09 0.17 0.55
CA ILE A 38 11.74 1.60 0.55
C ILE A 38 12.94 2.47 0.19
N THR A 39 14.13 2.14 0.71
CA THR A 39 15.35 2.92 0.44
C THR A 39 15.82 2.78 -1.00
N LYS A 40 15.87 1.55 -1.53
CA LYS A 40 16.21 1.31 -2.95
C LYS A 40 15.29 2.09 -3.90
N LYS A 41 13.98 2.00 -3.69
CA LYS A 41 12.99 2.74 -4.49
C LYS A 41 13.15 4.26 -4.35
N ALA A 42 13.44 4.74 -3.14
CA ALA A 42 13.69 6.16 -2.90
C ALA A 42 14.98 6.67 -3.57
N ASP A 43 15.95 5.81 -3.83
CA ASP A 43 17.21 6.17 -4.50
C ASP A 43 17.06 6.22 -6.03
N GLU A 44 16.14 5.42 -6.60
CA GLU A 44 15.75 5.46 -8.01
C GLU A 44 14.84 6.66 -8.36
N MET A 45 14.20 7.25 -7.34
CA MET A 45 13.29 8.39 -7.49
C MET A 45 14.01 9.70 -7.84
N PRO A 46 13.42 10.58 -8.68
CA PRO A 46 13.89 11.94 -8.83
C PRO A 46 13.87 12.69 -7.48
N GLY A 47 14.94 13.43 -7.19
CA GLY A 47 15.16 14.04 -5.88
C GLY A 47 14.01 14.95 -5.38
N ILE A 48 13.28 15.58 -6.30
CA ILE A 48 12.12 16.42 -5.98
C ILE A 48 10.96 15.65 -5.34
N TYR A 49 10.79 14.36 -5.66
CA TYR A 49 9.70 13.53 -5.14
C TYR A 49 10.12 12.67 -3.95
N ARG A 50 11.42 12.37 -3.83
CA ARG A 50 12.01 11.52 -2.80
C ARG A 50 11.63 11.93 -1.38
N LYS A 51 11.69 13.23 -1.04
CA LYS A 51 11.35 13.73 0.30
C LYS A 51 9.90 13.45 0.67
N ASN A 52 8.96 13.66 -0.26
CA ASN A 52 7.54 13.41 -0.02
C ASN A 52 7.28 11.91 0.13
N TYR A 53 7.88 11.08 -0.73
CA TYR A 53 7.78 9.62 -0.62
C TYR A 53 8.26 9.11 0.74
N LEU A 54 9.45 9.54 1.19
CA LEU A 54 10.00 9.17 2.50
C LEU A 54 9.13 9.62 3.67
N ALA A 55 8.51 10.79 3.58
CA ALA A 55 7.58 11.28 4.60
C ALA A 55 6.29 10.44 4.66
N VAL A 56 5.77 10.01 3.51
CA VAL A 56 4.57 9.16 3.40
C VAL A 56 4.82 7.77 3.97
N VAL A 57 5.89 7.09 3.51
CA VAL A 57 6.22 5.73 3.97
C VAL A 57 6.63 5.68 5.46
N SER A 58 7.10 6.79 6.01
CA SER A 58 7.39 6.90 7.45
C SER A 58 6.16 7.27 8.29
N GLY A 59 4.98 7.44 7.69
CA GLY A 59 3.75 7.80 8.39
C GLY A 59 3.72 9.24 8.90
N LYS A 60 4.62 10.11 8.43
CA LYS A 60 4.75 11.51 8.88
C LYS A 60 3.98 12.50 7.99
N ALA A 61 3.42 12.04 6.88
CA ALA A 61 2.70 12.87 5.92
C ALA A 61 1.18 12.61 5.97
N SER A 62 0.40 13.59 5.49
CA SER A 62 -1.05 13.46 5.40
C SER A 62 -1.48 12.43 4.34
N PRO A 63 -2.69 11.86 4.44
CA PRO A 63 -3.24 10.97 3.41
C PRO A 63 -3.25 11.60 2.00
N ARG A 64 -3.50 12.91 1.91
CA ARG A 64 -3.43 13.64 0.62
C ARG A 64 -2.03 13.63 0.01
N ASN A 65 -0.99 13.73 0.83
CA ASN A 65 0.40 13.61 0.36
C ASN A 65 0.75 12.18 -0.06
N ALA A 66 0.11 11.17 0.55
CA ALA A 66 0.24 9.78 0.14
C ALA A 66 -0.36 9.55 -1.25
N VAL A 67 -1.59 10.03 -1.48
CA VAL A 67 -2.23 10.01 -2.81
C VAL A 67 -1.37 10.74 -3.83
N LYS A 68 -0.83 11.91 -3.46
CA LYS A 68 0.08 12.67 -4.33
C LYS A 68 1.34 11.90 -4.71
N ALA A 69 2.00 11.24 -3.74
CA ALA A 69 3.18 10.42 -4.00
C ALA A 69 2.83 9.26 -4.94
N PHE A 70 1.70 8.59 -4.68
CA PHE A 70 1.23 7.46 -5.48
C PHE A 70 0.91 7.86 -6.93
N CYS A 71 0.14 8.94 -7.15
CA CYS A 71 -0.23 9.37 -8.50
C CYS A 71 1.00 9.75 -9.33
N ILE A 72 1.96 10.47 -8.73
CA ILE A 72 3.21 10.84 -9.40
C ILE A 72 4.04 9.61 -9.74
N GLU A 73 4.11 8.63 -8.85
CA GLU A 73 4.83 7.38 -9.10
C GLU A 73 4.17 6.56 -10.22
N CYS A 74 2.85 6.42 -10.19
CA CYS A 74 2.05 5.71 -11.19
C CYS A 74 2.27 6.27 -12.60
N MET A 75 2.42 7.59 -12.73
CA MET A 75 2.66 8.28 -14.00
C MET A 75 4.15 8.53 -14.29
N GLY A 76 5.06 7.73 -13.70
CA GLY A 76 6.49 7.78 -14.03
C GLY A 76 7.17 9.11 -13.71
N TYR A 77 6.75 9.77 -12.62
CA TYR A 77 7.25 11.07 -12.18
C TYR A 77 6.92 12.26 -13.10
N ASN A 78 5.94 12.12 -13.99
CA ASN A 78 5.46 13.22 -14.82
C ASN A 78 4.18 13.86 -14.23
N ARG A 79 4.29 15.12 -13.79
CA ARG A 79 3.17 15.87 -13.22
C ARG A 79 2.04 16.14 -14.22
N ALA A 80 2.37 16.37 -15.50
CA ALA A 80 1.36 16.68 -16.51
C ALA A 80 0.45 15.49 -16.78
N GLU A 81 1.02 14.28 -16.81
CA GLU A 81 0.26 13.03 -16.93
C GLU A 81 -0.68 12.81 -15.75
N VAL A 82 -0.26 13.19 -14.54
CA VAL A 82 -1.17 13.14 -13.38
C VAL A 82 -2.37 14.07 -13.57
N THR A 83 -2.20 15.26 -14.13
CA THR A 83 -3.33 16.16 -14.43
C THR A 83 -4.24 15.65 -15.54
N ASN A 84 -3.70 14.89 -16.50
CA ASN A 84 -4.45 14.40 -17.67
C ASN A 84 -4.94 12.94 -17.54
N CYS A 85 -4.58 12.22 -16.48
CA CYS A 85 -5.05 10.87 -16.20
C CYS A 85 -6.59 10.77 -16.24
N ASP A 86 -7.10 9.86 -17.06
CA ASP A 86 -8.52 9.67 -17.36
C ASP A 86 -9.02 8.28 -16.91
N THR A 87 -8.23 7.59 -16.08
CA THR A 87 -8.55 6.24 -15.61
C THR A 87 -9.71 6.27 -14.62
N ILE A 88 -10.95 6.16 -15.14
CA ILE A 88 -12.20 6.21 -14.35
C ILE A 88 -12.27 5.07 -13.33
N GLU A 89 -11.78 3.89 -13.70
CA GLU A 89 -11.74 2.70 -12.84
C GLU A 89 -10.75 2.83 -11.66
N CYS A 90 -9.90 3.86 -11.66
CA CYS A 90 -8.95 4.07 -10.57
C CYS A 90 -9.69 4.60 -9.33
N PRO A 91 -9.66 3.88 -8.19
CA PRO A 91 -10.33 4.32 -6.97
C PRO A 91 -9.74 5.62 -6.40
N LEU A 92 -8.56 6.03 -6.87
CA LEU A 92 -7.90 7.27 -6.47
C LEU A 92 -8.17 8.44 -7.44
N ASN A 93 -8.88 8.23 -8.56
CA ASN A 93 -9.09 9.28 -9.57
C ASN A 93 -9.81 10.51 -8.98
N LEU A 94 -10.83 10.30 -8.13
CA LEU A 94 -11.55 11.38 -7.45
C LEU A 94 -10.67 12.19 -6.48
N TYR A 95 -9.63 11.56 -5.93
CA TYR A 95 -8.70 12.16 -4.97
C TYR A 95 -7.40 12.67 -5.61
N ARG A 96 -7.29 12.55 -6.93
CA ARG A 96 -6.10 12.88 -7.72
C ARG A 96 -5.68 14.34 -7.54
N PRO A 97 -4.37 14.61 -7.36
CA PRO A 97 -3.87 15.97 -7.26
C PRO A 97 -3.89 16.67 -8.64
N TYR A 98 -3.88 18.00 -8.63
CA TYR A 98 -3.72 18.83 -9.84
C TYR A 98 -4.86 18.77 -10.87
N ARG A 99 -6.09 18.47 -10.44
CA ARG A 99 -7.31 18.66 -11.27
C ARG A 99 -7.40 20.09 -11.79
N LYS A 100 -7.88 20.28 -13.02
CA LYS A 100 -8.11 21.61 -13.58
C LYS A 100 -9.31 22.23 -12.86
N ALA A 101 -9.33 23.55 -12.74
CA ALA A 101 -10.38 24.28 -12.02
C ALA A 101 -11.79 24.21 -12.68
N GLY A 102 -11.97 23.38 -13.72
CA GLY A 102 -13.25 23.16 -14.39
C GLY A 102 -13.71 21.70 -14.39
N ASP A 103 -12.99 20.79 -13.72
CA ASP A 103 -13.38 19.36 -13.63
C ASP A 103 -14.34 19.10 -12.46
N SER A 104 -15.00 20.12 -11.92
CA SER A 104 -16.05 19.94 -10.90
C SER A 104 -17.36 19.63 -11.62
N ASP A 105 -17.56 18.32 -11.83
CA ASP A 105 -18.79 17.60 -12.14
C ASP A 105 -20.06 18.50 -12.14
N GLU A 106 -20.54 18.80 -13.34
CA GLU A 106 -21.91 19.23 -13.65
C GLU A 106 -22.82 18.00 -13.80
#